data_AF-A0AA38UD65-F1
#
_entry.id   AF-A0AA38UD65-F1
#
_cell.length_a   1.000
_cell.length_b   1.000
_cell.length_c   1.000
_cell.angle_alpha   90.00
_cell.angle_beta   90.00
_cell.angle_gamma   90.00
#
_symmetry.space_group_name_H-M   'P 1'
#
loop_
_entity.id
_entity.type
_entity.pdbx_description
1 polymer ?
#
loop_
_entity_poly.entity_id
_entity_poly.type
_entity_poly.pdbx_seq_one_letter_code
_entity_poly.pdbx_strand_id
1 'polypeptide(L)'
;FARDGIELKKIEDFIRDPINNGPKLRNTRIDKFAADVKSMKASPWNRALAHKFALKAREIVANCKDGRFGKKTEKIEWDDLFRDRLYRIYKDIIDA
;
A
#
# COMPACT_ATOMS: atom_id res chain seq x y z
N PHE A 1 -1.43 -6.28 15.70
CA PHE A 1 -1.69 -7.01 14.43
C PHE A 1 -1.11 -8.43 14.48
N ALA A 2 -1.92 -9.47 14.70
CA ALA A 2 -1.47 -10.82 15.11
C ALA A 2 -0.71 -11.69 14.08
N ARG A 3 -0.71 -11.36 12.79
CA ARG A 3 0.03 -12.12 11.76
C ARG A 3 1.44 -11.56 11.57
N ASP A 4 2.42 -12.43 11.33
CA ASP A 4 3.78 -12.02 10.98
C ASP A 4 3.81 -11.06 9.79
N GLY A 5 4.86 -10.25 9.71
CA GLY A 5 5.15 -9.40 8.56
C GLY A 5 5.34 -10.20 7.27
N ILE A 6 5.64 -9.51 6.19
CA ILE A 6 6.17 -10.16 4.99
C ILE A 6 7.50 -10.87 5.28
N GLU A 7 7.81 -11.98 4.62
CA GLU A 7 9.12 -12.63 4.74
C GLU A 7 10.25 -11.75 4.16
N LEU A 8 11.41 -11.70 4.84
CA LEU A 8 12.60 -10.94 4.39
C LEU A 8 13.01 -11.30 2.96
N LYS A 9 13.01 -12.59 2.62
CA LYS A 9 13.34 -13.07 1.27
C LYS A 9 12.47 -12.42 0.18
N LYS A 10 11.18 -12.18 0.44
CA LYS A 10 10.30 -11.51 -0.52
C LYS A 10 10.63 -10.03 -0.70
N ILE A 11 11.12 -9.38 0.36
CA ILE A 11 11.62 -8.00 0.28
C ILE A 11 12.91 -7.98 -0.57
N GLU A 12 13.84 -8.90 -0.32
CA GLU A 12 15.08 -9.03 -1.10
C GLU A 12 14.82 -9.31 -2.58
N ASP A 13 13.95 -10.28 -2.87
CA ASP A 13 13.52 -10.62 -4.24
C ASP A 13 12.85 -9.42 -4.93
N PHE A 14 12.07 -8.62 -4.19
CA PHE A 14 11.48 -7.39 -4.68
C PHE A 14 12.50 -6.29 -4.96
N ILE A 15 13.49 -6.11 -4.08
CA ILE A 15 14.57 -5.14 -4.31
C ILE A 15 15.37 -5.52 -5.56
N ARG A 16 15.60 -6.81 -5.80
CA ARG A 16 16.33 -7.33 -6.95
C ARG A 16 15.55 -7.20 -8.26
N ASP A 17 14.25 -7.50 -8.25
CA ASP A 17 13.38 -7.39 -9.42
C ASP A 17 11.99 -6.82 -9.04
N PRO A 18 11.86 -5.49 -9.02
CA PRO A 18 10.63 -4.84 -8.59
C PRO A 18 9.41 -5.13 -9.48
N ILE A 19 9.65 -5.45 -10.75
CA ILE A 19 8.60 -5.64 -11.74
C ILE A 19 7.88 -6.96 -11.46
N ASN A 20 8.64 -8.05 -11.28
CA ASN A 20 8.06 -9.38 -11.14
C ASN A 20 7.73 -9.74 -9.69
N ASN A 21 8.47 -9.20 -8.71
CA ASN A 21 8.35 -9.60 -7.30
C ASN A 21 7.60 -8.57 -6.42
N GLY A 22 6.98 -7.55 -7.01
CA GLY A 22 6.25 -6.54 -6.26
C GLY A 22 5.00 -7.06 -5.53
N PRO A 23 4.47 -6.29 -4.55
CA PRO A 23 3.29 -6.68 -3.77
C PRO A 23 2.09 -7.00 -4.65
N LYS A 24 1.32 -8.04 -4.30
CA LYS A 24 0.03 -8.31 -4.93
C LYS A 24 -1.06 -7.44 -4.28
N LEU A 25 -2.18 -7.21 -4.96
CA LEU A 25 -3.32 -6.49 -4.37
C LEU A 25 -4.07 -7.31 -3.32
N ARG A 26 -4.17 -8.62 -3.54
CA ARG A 26 -4.84 -9.57 -2.64
C ARG A 26 -3.82 -10.39 -1.87
N ASN A 27 -4.16 -10.73 -0.63
CA ASN A 27 -3.37 -11.59 0.26
C ASN A 27 -1.91 -11.13 0.44
N THR A 28 -1.67 -9.83 0.31
CA THR A 28 -0.37 -9.23 0.58
C THR A 28 -0.23 -8.89 2.07
N ARG A 29 1.01 -8.75 2.52
CA ARG A 29 1.36 -8.36 3.88
C ARG A 29 2.06 -7.01 3.85
N ILE A 30 1.92 -6.27 4.95
CA ILE A 30 2.70 -5.08 5.22
C ILE A 30 4.10 -5.52 5.66
N ASP A 31 5.11 -4.78 5.20
CA ASP A 31 6.44 -4.87 5.78
C ASP A 31 6.45 -4.22 7.16
N LYS A 32 6.66 -5.06 8.18
CA LYS A 32 6.66 -4.70 9.60
C LYS A 32 8.06 -4.65 10.20
N PHE A 33 9.10 -4.94 9.42
CA PHE A 33 10.47 -5.01 9.94
C PHE A 33 11.11 -3.63 9.97
N ALA A 34 10.50 -2.72 10.73
CA ALA A 34 10.94 -1.34 10.86
C ALA A 34 10.79 -0.87 12.31
N ALA A 35 11.76 -0.10 12.79
CA ALA A 35 11.81 0.37 14.18
C ALA A 35 10.79 1.48 14.48
N ASP A 36 10.34 2.20 13.45
CA ASP A 36 9.39 3.30 13.59
C ASP A 36 8.50 3.46 12.35
N VAL A 37 7.47 4.29 12.49
CA VAL A 37 6.50 4.57 11.42
C VAL A 37 7.16 5.23 10.20
N LYS A 38 8.21 6.05 10.42
CA LYS A 38 8.95 6.72 9.35
C LYS A 38 9.66 5.69 8.45
N SER A 39 10.25 4.67 9.05
CA SER A 39 10.94 3.57 8.39
C SER A 39 9.93 2.66 7.69
N MET A 40 8.78 2.36 8.30
CA MET A 40 7.68 1.65 7.62
C MET A 40 7.16 2.41 6.39
N LYS A 41 7.07 3.74 6.46
CA LYS A 41 6.73 4.60 5.32
C LYS A 41 7.80 4.59 4.23
N ALA A 42 9.07 4.52 4.62
CA ALA A 42 10.20 4.51 3.69
C ALA A 42 10.40 3.15 3.00
N SER A 43 9.88 2.05 3.58
CA SER A 43 9.99 0.70 3.02
C SER A 43 9.55 0.66 1.55
N PRO A 44 10.44 0.20 0.64
CA PRO A 44 10.10 0.06 -0.78
C PRO A 44 8.85 -0.79 -1.00
N TRP A 45 8.69 -1.87 -0.22
CA TRP A 45 7.54 -2.77 -0.31
C TRP A 45 6.24 -2.03 0.03
N ASN A 46 6.22 -1.33 1.16
CA ASN A 46 5.05 -0.59 1.64
C ASN A 46 4.67 0.56 0.69
N ARG A 47 5.65 1.26 0.11
CA ARG A 47 5.43 2.29 -0.91
C ARG A 47 4.83 1.71 -2.19
N ALA A 48 5.37 0.59 -2.67
CA ALA A 48 4.85 -0.10 -3.85
C ALA A 48 3.41 -0.60 -3.63
N LEU A 49 3.11 -1.09 -2.43
CA LEU A 49 1.77 -1.52 -2.05
C LEU A 49 0.77 -0.35 -2.08
N ALA A 50 1.11 0.78 -1.45
CA ALA A 50 0.29 1.99 -1.46
C ALA A 50 -0.01 2.46 -2.89
N HIS A 51 1.02 2.48 -3.73
CA HIS A 51 0.89 2.88 -5.13
C HIS A 51 -0.01 1.92 -5.93
N LYS A 52 0.13 0.60 -5.75
CA LYS A 52 -0.74 -0.38 -6.40
C LYS A 52 -2.20 -0.23 -5.98
N PHE A 53 -2.48 0.06 -4.70
CA PHE A 53 -3.84 0.37 -4.26
C PHE A 53 -4.39 1.63 -4.94
N ALA A 54 -3.59 2.69 -5.02
CA ALA A 54 -3.99 3.92 -5.69
C ALA A 54 -4.30 3.69 -7.19
N LEU A 55 -3.44 2.95 -7.90
CA LEU A 55 -3.68 2.56 -9.30
C LEU A 55 -4.99 1.76 -9.45
N LYS A 56 -5.23 0.78 -8.56
CA LYS A 56 -6.45 -0.02 -8.64
C LYS A 56 -7.70 0.80 -8.35
N ALA A 57 -7.64 1.72 -7.39
CA ALA A 57 -8.75 2.62 -7.10
C ALA A 57 -9.06 3.53 -8.30
N ARG A 58 -8.04 4.11 -8.94
CA ARG A 58 -8.21 4.88 -10.19
C ARG A 58 -8.89 4.05 -11.27
N GLU A 59 -8.44 2.81 -11.47
CA GLU A 59 -9.01 1.88 -12.46
C GLU A 59 -10.48 1.58 -12.16
N ILE A 60 -10.83 1.31 -10.89
CA ILE A 60 -12.22 1.04 -10.48
C ILE A 60 -13.10 2.25 -10.74
N VAL A 61 -12.66 3.45 -10.34
CA VAL A 61 -13.44 4.68 -10.49
C VAL A 61 -13.63 5.05 -11.96
N ALA A 62 -12.59 4.91 -12.79
CA ALA A 62 -12.67 5.17 -14.22
C ALA A 62 -13.71 4.28 -14.93
N ASN A 63 -13.83 3.02 -14.48
CA ASN A 63 -14.77 2.05 -15.03
C ASN A 63 -16.17 2.08 -14.36
N CYS A 64 -16.36 2.91 -13.33
CA CYS A 64 -17.63 3.02 -12.62
C CYS A 64 -18.62 3.89 -13.39
N LYS A 65 -19.84 3.37 -13.62
CA LYS A 65 -20.87 4.05 -14.43
C LYS A 65 -21.86 4.88 -13.63
N ASP A 66 -21.97 4.64 -12.33
CA ASP A 66 -23.07 5.15 -11.49
C ASP A 66 -22.66 6.29 -10.53
N GLY A 67 -21.46 6.86 -10.72
CA GLY A 67 -21.04 8.07 -9.99
C GLY A 67 -20.87 7.92 -8.47
N ARG A 68 -20.86 6.69 -7.94
CA ARG A 68 -20.75 6.41 -6.48
C ARG A 68 -19.46 6.91 -5.82
N PHE A 69 -18.46 7.30 -6.61
CA PHE A 69 -17.17 7.82 -6.17
C PHE A 69 -17.05 9.34 -6.36
N GLY A 70 -18.16 10.04 -6.51
CA GLY A 70 -18.20 11.47 -6.81
C GLY A 70 -18.25 11.76 -8.31
N LYS A 71 -18.16 13.04 -8.67
CA LYS A 71 -18.18 13.45 -10.07
C LYS A 71 -16.84 13.10 -10.72
N LYS A 72 -16.84 12.68 -11.99
CA LYS A 72 -15.60 12.40 -12.74
C LYS A 72 -14.64 13.60 -12.82
N THR A 73 -15.16 14.81 -12.63
CA THR A 73 -14.40 16.07 -12.61
C THR A 73 -13.67 16.32 -11.28
N GLU A 74 -14.03 15.61 -10.22
CA GLU A 74 -13.37 15.74 -8.93
C GLU A 74 -12.07 14.95 -8.95
N LYS A 75 -10.95 15.67 -8.84
CA LYS A 75 -9.63 15.06 -8.74
C LYS A 75 -9.46 14.45 -7.35
N ILE A 76 -9.36 13.13 -7.28
CA ILE A 76 -9.10 12.40 -6.04
C ILE A 76 -7.60 12.05 -5.97
N GLU A 77 -6.91 12.53 -4.94
CA GLU A 77 -5.51 12.22 -4.67
C GLU A 77 -5.37 10.83 -4.01
N TRP A 78 -5.57 9.78 -4.81
CA TRP A 78 -5.59 8.39 -4.33
C TRP A 78 -4.31 7.95 -3.62
N ASP A 79 -3.14 8.37 -4.11
CA ASP A 79 -1.86 8.01 -3.48
C ASP A 79 -1.80 8.52 -2.04
N ASP A 80 -2.24 9.76 -1.80
CA ASP A 80 -2.23 10.35 -0.46
C ASP A 80 -3.25 9.69 0.46
N LEU A 81 -4.47 9.40 -0.03
CA LEU A 81 -5.48 8.67 0.73
C LEU A 81 -4.97 7.31 1.21
N PHE A 82 -4.31 6.53 0.36
CA PHE A 82 -3.77 5.23 0.75
C PHE A 82 -2.54 5.35 1.65
N ARG A 83 -1.68 6.36 1.44
CA ARG A 83 -0.54 6.64 2.33
C ARG A 83 -1.00 7.00 3.74
N ASP A 84 -2.03 7.84 3.86
CA ASP A 84 -2.61 8.22 5.15
C ASP A 84 -3.30 7.04 5.83
N ARG A 85 -4.03 6.22 5.07
CA ARG A 85 -4.67 5.02 5.60
C ARG A 85 -3.63 4.03 6.13
N LEU A 86 -2.57 3.79 5.38
CA LEU A 86 -1.48 2.91 5.78
C LEU A 86 -0.68 3.48 6.96
N TYR A 87 -0.49 4.80 7.02
CA TYR A 87 0.16 5.44 8.17
C TYR A 87 -0.53 5.12 9.50
N ARG A 88 -1.87 5.14 9.55
CA ARG A 88 -2.63 4.76 10.75
C ARG A 88 -2.35 3.31 11.14
N ILE A 89 -2.33 2.41 10.15
CA ILE A 89 -2.00 1.00 10.37
C ILE A 89 -0.56 0.84 10.88
N TYR A 90 0.40 1.59 10.35
CA TYR A 90 1.79 1.54 10.81
C TYR A 90 1.91 2.01 12.26
N LYS A 91 1.20 3.07 12.63
CA LYS A 91 1.15 3.56 14.00
C LYS A 91 0.62 2.47 14.94
N ASP A 92 -0.51 1.87 14.59
CA ASP A 92 -1.11 0.76 15.35
C ASP A 92 -0.22 -0.50 15.41
N ILE A 93 0.76 -0.66 14.51
CA ILE A 93 1.74 -1.76 14.55
C ILE A 93 2.89 -1.43 15.52
N ILE A 94 3.39 -0.19 15.50
CA ILE A 94 4.51 0.25 16.35
C ILE A 94 4.08 0.44 17.80
N ASP A 95 2.84 0.89 18.02
CA ASP A 95 2.29 1.13 19.37
C ASP A 95 1.81 -0.17 20.07
N ALA A 96 1.86 -1.33 19.39
CA ALA A 96 1.33 -2.62 19.86
C ALA A 96 2.43 -3.58 20.31
#